data_AF-A0A183VHD1-F1
#
_entry.id   AF-A0A183VHD1-F1
#
_cell.length_a   1.000
_cell.length_b   1.000
_cell.length_c   1.000
_cell.angle_alpha   90.00
_cell.angle_beta   90.00
_cell.angle_gamma   90.00
#
_symmetry.space_group_name_H-M   'P 1'
#
loop_
_entity.id
_entity.type
_entity.pdbx_description
1 polymer ?
#
loop_
_entity_poly.entity_id
_entity_poly.type
_entity_poly.pdbx_seq_one_letter_code
_entity_poly.pdbx_strand_id
1 'polypeptide(L)'
;MCNAQTCAFGGFCLDIVGDEVEECVCDFNCTSFDGYSVCASDGNIYETACHMDLASCQQQKSIYELAPLHLCYYYDECGCNRVGAYDSSCNALGECRCRPGVGGAKCDHCVPGFWGIHLIAKGAIGCRPCGCSVFGSSRLDCEQSTGRCQCKRDSFGLKCDTCNADSVITANGCMKKEEFKAPKYVLFFASSCIRFA
;
A
#
# COMPACT_ATOMS: atom_id res chain seq x y z
N MET A 1 1.79 20.24 -37.77
CA MET A 1 3.19 20.31 -38.23
C MET A 1 3.87 19.02 -37.81
N CYS A 2 4.23 18.20 -38.78
CA CYS A 2 4.75 16.84 -38.65
C CYS A 2 6.16 16.80 -39.24
N ASN A 3 7.12 16.23 -38.53
CA ASN A 3 8.50 15.96 -38.95
C ASN A 3 8.81 14.49 -38.60
N ALA A 4 9.79 13.88 -39.27
CA ALA A 4 10.33 12.54 -38.94
C ALA A 4 10.69 12.31 -37.45
N GLN A 5 10.78 13.35 -36.63
CA GLN A 5 10.97 13.31 -35.18
C GLN A 5 9.67 13.49 -34.36
N THR A 6 8.60 14.06 -34.95
CA THR A 6 7.31 14.30 -34.27
C THR A 6 6.23 13.30 -34.64
N CYS A 7 6.40 12.56 -35.75
CA CYS A 7 5.65 11.33 -36.02
C CYS A 7 6.46 10.14 -35.52
N ALA A 8 6.09 9.59 -34.38
CA ALA A 8 6.67 8.43 -33.74
C ALA A 8 5.72 7.22 -33.82
N PHE A 9 6.18 6.08 -33.30
CA PHE A 9 5.36 4.87 -33.13
C PHE A 9 4.83 4.26 -34.44
N GLY A 10 5.61 4.37 -35.53
CA GLY A 10 5.34 3.68 -36.81
C GLY A 10 4.64 4.51 -37.89
N GLY A 11 4.40 5.81 -37.65
CA GLY A 11 3.82 6.72 -38.64
C GLY A 11 4.84 7.39 -39.56
N PHE A 12 4.37 7.89 -40.70
CA PHE A 12 5.14 8.69 -41.67
C PHE A 12 4.47 10.05 -41.87
N CYS A 13 5.25 11.12 -41.97
CA CYS A 13 4.71 12.44 -42.33
C CYS A 13 4.56 12.52 -43.85
N LEU A 14 3.37 12.90 -44.33
CA LEU A 14 3.14 13.21 -45.74
C LEU A 14 2.85 14.70 -45.93
N ASP A 15 3.44 15.27 -46.99
CA ASP A 15 3.19 16.64 -47.43
C ASP A 15 1.99 16.65 -48.40
N ILE A 16 0.83 17.12 -47.95
CA ILE A 16 -0.30 17.31 -48.86
C ILE A 16 -0.09 18.63 -49.62
N VAL A 17 0.43 18.52 -50.85
CA VAL A 17 0.70 19.66 -51.72
C VAL A 17 -0.61 20.39 -52.04
N GLY A 18 -0.82 21.54 -51.42
CA GLY A 18 -1.96 22.42 -51.69
C GLY A 18 -2.53 23.18 -50.49
N ASP A 19 -2.29 22.72 -49.26
CA ASP A 19 -2.98 23.26 -48.06
C ASP A 19 -2.09 23.58 -46.84
N GLU A 20 -0.75 23.45 -46.92
CA GLU A 20 0.16 23.61 -45.75
C GLU A 20 -0.22 22.71 -44.55
N VAL A 21 -0.83 21.55 -44.81
CA VAL A 21 -1.18 20.58 -43.76
C VAL A 21 -0.22 19.39 -43.82
N GLU A 22 0.67 19.33 -42.81
CA GLU A 22 1.54 18.19 -42.55
C GLU A 22 0.82 17.20 -41.61
N GLU A 23 0.43 16.04 -42.13
CA GLU A 23 -0.34 15.04 -41.38
C GLU A 23 0.49 13.76 -41.11
N CYS A 24 0.35 13.23 -39.89
CA CYS A 24 0.89 11.91 -39.53
C CYS A 24 0.00 10.82 -40.14
N VAL A 25 0.56 10.05 -41.07
CA VAL A 25 -0.13 8.92 -41.67
C VAL A 25 0.31 7.63 -40.99
N CYS A 26 -0.67 6.94 -40.41
CA CYS A 26 -0.50 5.64 -39.76
C CYS A 26 -0.98 4.53 -40.69
N ASP A 27 -0.10 4.08 -41.59
CA ASP A 27 -0.41 3.04 -42.57
C ASP A 27 -0.15 1.64 -42.00
N PHE A 28 -1.12 1.12 -41.24
CA PHE A 28 -1.08 -0.23 -40.69
C PHE A 28 -2.12 -1.12 -41.39
N ASN A 29 -1.66 -2.23 -41.96
CA ASN A 29 -2.54 -3.23 -42.55
C ASN A 29 -2.81 -4.36 -41.55
N CYS A 30 -3.82 -4.18 -40.68
CA CYS A 30 -4.16 -5.11 -39.61
C CYS A 30 -5.16 -6.21 -40.00
N THR A 31 -5.09 -6.74 -41.23
CA THR A 31 -6.01 -7.78 -41.74
C THR A 31 -5.66 -9.22 -41.32
N SER A 32 -4.65 -9.42 -40.47
CA SER A 32 -4.20 -10.74 -40.04
C SER A 32 -5.17 -11.40 -39.05
N PHE A 33 -5.53 -12.65 -39.34
CA PHE A 33 -6.44 -13.47 -38.50
C PHE A 33 -5.72 -14.25 -37.37
N ASP A 34 -4.39 -14.30 -37.38
CA ASP A 34 -3.60 -14.93 -36.31
C ASP A 34 -3.02 -13.84 -35.38
N GLY A 35 -3.83 -13.42 -34.42
CA GLY A 35 -3.40 -12.54 -33.34
C GLY A 35 -4.17 -12.85 -32.06
N TYR A 36 -3.49 -12.84 -30.92
CA TYR A 36 -4.16 -12.81 -29.62
C TYR A 36 -4.45 -11.36 -29.25
N SER A 37 -5.55 -11.15 -28.51
CA SER A 37 -5.83 -9.83 -27.96
C SER A 37 -4.73 -9.42 -27.00
N VAL A 38 -4.38 -8.14 -26.98
CA VAL A 38 -3.37 -7.58 -26.09
C VAL A 38 -4.01 -6.59 -25.13
N CYS A 39 -3.62 -6.67 -23.86
CA CYS A 39 -3.90 -5.60 -22.90
C CYS A 39 -2.75 -4.61 -23.01
N ALA A 40 -3.05 -3.33 -23.14
CA ALA A 40 -2.06 -2.30 -23.36
C ALA A 40 -1.90 -1.35 -22.16
N SER A 41 -0.80 -0.60 -22.17
CA SER A 41 -0.40 0.34 -21.11
C SER A 41 -1.36 1.51 -20.89
N ASP A 42 -2.27 1.73 -21.83
CA ASP A 42 -3.35 2.71 -21.76
C ASP A 42 -4.63 2.15 -21.11
N GLY A 43 -4.62 0.88 -20.68
CA GLY A 43 -5.76 0.20 -20.08
C GLY A 43 -6.78 -0.34 -21.09
N ASN A 44 -6.53 -0.20 -22.39
CA ASN A 44 -7.41 -0.71 -23.44
C ASN A 44 -6.99 -2.11 -23.91
N ILE A 45 -7.95 -2.85 -24.43
CA ILE A 45 -7.72 -4.15 -25.07
C ILE A 45 -7.78 -3.94 -26.57
N TYR A 46 -6.70 -4.33 -27.24
CA TYR A 46 -6.61 -4.29 -28.69
C TYR A 46 -6.78 -5.70 -29.24
N GLU A 47 -7.49 -5.81 -30.38
CA GLU A 47 -7.80 -7.09 -31.02
C GLU A 47 -6.54 -7.89 -31.33
N THR A 48 -5.47 -7.21 -31.76
CA THR A 48 -4.13 -7.76 -31.97
C THR A 48 -3.06 -6.72 -31.62
N ALA A 49 -1.80 -7.14 -31.51
CA ALA A 49 -0.66 -6.22 -31.37
C ALA A 49 -0.60 -5.16 -32.49
N CYS A 50 -1.00 -5.50 -33.72
CA CYS A 50 -1.08 -4.54 -34.83
C CYS A 50 -2.04 -3.38 -34.53
N HIS A 51 -3.21 -3.69 -33.97
CA HIS A 51 -4.20 -2.68 -33.62
C HIS A 51 -3.71 -1.78 -32.47
N MET A 52 -2.93 -2.33 -31.53
CA MET A 52 -2.26 -1.54 -30.48
C MET A 52 -1.23 -0.59 -31.08
N ASP A 53 -0.39 -1.05 -32.00
CA ASP A 53 0.64 -0.22 -32.65
C ASP A 53 0.01 0.87 -33.54
N LEU A 54 -1.08 0.55 -34.24
CA LEU A 54 -1.87 1.54 -35.00
C LEU A 54 -2.39 2.65 -34.06
N ALA A 55 -2.90 2.30 -32.88
CA ALA A 55 -3.35 3.27 -31.89
C ALA A 55 -2.19 4.07 -31.27
N SER A 56 -1.05 3.42 -31.04
CA SER A 56 0.21 4.04 -30.61
C SER A 56 0.63 5.14 -31.59
N CYS A 57 0.57 4.85 -32.89
CA CYS A 57 0.82 5.79 -33.97
C CYS A 57 -0.22 6.92 -34.01
N GLN A 58 -1.51 6.62 -34.06
CA GLN A 58 -2.56 7.63 -34.21
C GLN A 58 -2.59 8.62 -33.03
N GLN A 59 -2.30 8.13 -31.83
CA GLN A 59 -2.30 8.95 -30.62
C GLN A 59 -0.95 9.63 -30.36
N GLN A 60 0.10 9.27 -31.10
CA GLN A 60 1.46 9.73 -30.87
C GLN A 60 1.92 9.51 -29.42
N LYS A 61 1.61 8.31 -28.89
CA LYS A 61 1.92 7.92 -27.51
C LYS A 61 2.53 6.53 -27.51
N SER A 62 3.44 6.30 -26.56
CA SER A 62 3.96 4.97 -26.31
C SER A 62 2.88 4.10 -25.67
N ILE A 63 2.20 3.30 -26.49
CA ILE A 63 1.28 2.25 -26.06
C ILE A 63 2.00 0.91 -26.23
N TYR A 64 2.14 0.15 -25.14
CA TYR A 64 2.88 -1.10 -25.12
C TYR A 64 2.10 -2.20 -24.39
N GLU A 65 2.38 -3.46 -24.72
CA GLU A 65 1.69 -4.62 -24.15
C GLU A 65 1.99 -4.77 -22.63
N LEU A 66 0.91 -4.83 -21.85
CA LEU A 66 0.90 -5.21 -20.45
C LEU A 66 0.53 -6.70 -20.35
N ALA A 67 1.54 -7.56 -20.27
CA ALA A 67 1.31 -8.96 -19.95
C ALA A 67 0.93 -9.11 -18.45
N PRO A 68 -0.13 -9.85 -18.08
CA PRO A 68 -1.11 -10.57 -18.92
C PRO A 68 -2.39 -9.77 -19.22
N LEU A 69 -3.17 -10.23 -20.22
CA LEU A 69 -4.49 -9.71 -20.63
C LEU A 69 -5.45 -9.35 -19.48
N HIS A 70 -5.33 -10.06 -18.36
CA HIS A 70 -6.08 -9.78 -17.14
C HIS A 70 -5.92 -8.33 -16.67
N LEU A 71 -4.81 -7.65 -16.92
CA LEU A 71 -4.60 -6.26 -16.47
C LEU A 71 -5.62 -5.25 -17.02
N CYS A 72 -6.26 -5.53 -18.16
CA CYS A 72 -7.29 -4.65 -18.74
C CYS A 72 -8.71 -5.17 -18.53
N TYR A 73 -8.87 -6.49 -18.36
CA TYR A 73 -10.16 -7.11 -18.00
C TYR A 73 -10.42 -7.15 -16.50
N TYR A 74 -9.40 -6.91 -15.67
CA TYR A 74 -9.51 -6.87 -14.23
C TYR A 74 -10.12 -5.53 -13.83
N TYR A 75 -11.44 -5.46 -14.04
CA TYR A 75 -12.30 -4.82 -13.08
C TYR A 75 -12.05 -5.51 -11.74
N ASP A 76 -11.21 -4.89 -10.91
CA ASP A 76 -11.24 -5.16 -9.48
C ASP A 76 -12.57 -4.60 -8.96
N GLU A 77 -13.67 -5.31 -9.25
CA GLU A 77 -15.03 -4.93 -8.83
C GLU A 77 -15.05 -4.72 -7.30
N CYS A 78 -14.23 -5.50 -6.61
CA CYS A 78 -14.02 -5.40 -5.19
C CYS A 78 -13.02 -4.32 -4.79
N GLY A 79 -12.05 -3.91 -5.61
CA GLY A 79 -11.04 -2.90 -5.28
C GLY A 79 -10.20 -3.28 -4.05
N CYS A 80 -9.95 -4.56 -3.81
CA CYS A 80 -9.27 -5.02 -2.60
C CYS A 80 -7.78 -4.67 -2.63
N ASN A 81 -7.26 -4.08 -1.56
CA ASN A 81 -5.85 -3.77 -1.46
C ASN A 81 -5.00 -5.06 -1.51
N ARG A 82 -4.20 -5.21 -2.57
CA ARG A 82 -3.35 -6.40 -2.82
C ARG A 82 -2.38 -6.76 -1.68
N VAL A 83 -2.03 -5.79 -0.83
CA VAL A 83 -1.11 -5.99 0.30
C VAL A 83 -1.90 -6.30 1.57
N GLY A 84 -3.01 -5.59 1.80
CA GLY A 84 -3.80 -5.71 3.03
C GLY A 84 -4.85 -6.81 3.02
N ALA A 85 -5.31 -7.26 1.85
CA ALA A 85 -6.27 -8.35 1.70
C ALA A 85 -5.59 -9.71 1.50
N TYR A 86 -6.35 -10.79 1.72
CA TYR A 86 -5.90 -12.13 1.39
C TYR A 86 -5.91 -12.39 -0.12
N ASP A 87 -6.92 -11.87 -0.80
CA ASP A 87 -7.18 -12.02 -2.22
C ASP A 87 -8.05 -10.83 -2.68
N SER A 88 -8.48 -10.88 -3.95
CA SER A 88 -9.34 -9.87 -4.56
C SER A 88 -10.84 -10.12 -4.38
N SER A 89 -11.24 -11.14 -3.62
CA SER A 89 -12.65 -11.45 -3.40
C SER A 89 -13.26 -10.57 -2.32
N CYS A 90 -14.53 -10.23 -2.49
CA CYS A 90 -15.33 -9.49 -1.53
C CYS A 90 -16.73 -10.11 -1.36
N ASN A 91 -17.40 -9.76 -0.27
CA ASN A 91 -18.79 -10.17 -0.04
C ASN A 91 -19.77 -9.37 -0.91
N ALA A 92 -21.07 -9.66 -0.79
CA ALA A 92 -22.13 -8.95 -1.54
C ALA A 92 -22.22 -7.44 -1.23
N LEU A 93 -21.58 -6.96 -0.16
CA LEU A 93 -21.47 -5.54 0.19
C LEU A 93 -20.19 -4.90 -0.36
N GLY A 94 -19.36 -5.65 -1.08
CA GLY A 94 -18.07 -5.16 -1.56
C GLY A 94 -16.97 -5.14 -0.50
N GLU A 95 -17.14 -5.83 0.63
CA GLU A 95 -16.12 -5.88 1.70
C GLU A 95 -15.13 -7.03 1.48
N CYS A 96 -13.85 -6.66 1.48
CA CYS A 96 -12.73 -7.56 1.27
C CYS A 96 -12.35 -8.34 2.53
N ARG A 97 -11.73 -9.50 2.34
CA ARG A 97 -11.16 -10.28 3.43
C ARG A 97 -9.79 -9.77 3.83
N CYS A 98 -9.73 -8.98 4.91
CA CYS A 98 -8.49 -8.36 5.38
C CYS A 98 -7.58 -9.30 6.15
N ARG A 99 -6.27 -9.10 6.01
CA ARG A 99 -5.23 -9.74 6.81
C ARG A 99 -5.27 -9.26 8.27
N PRO A 100 -4.65 -9.99 9.21
CA PRO A 100 -4.68 -9.63 10.63
C PRO A 100 -4.20 -8.20 10.89
N GLY A 101 -4.98 -7.42 11.65
CA GLY A 101 -4.65 -6.02 11.99
C GLY A 101 -4.83 -5.02 10.84
N VAL A 102 -5.31 -5.44 9.67
CA VAL A 102 -5.69 -4.58 8.55
C VAL A 102 -7.21 -4.34 8.60
N GLY A 103 -7.65 -3.14 8.22
CA GLY A 103 -9.05 -2.73 8.23
C GLY A 103 -9.44 -1.90 7.01
N GLY A 104 -10.70 -1.47 7.03
CA GLY A 104 -11.38 -0.83 5.91
C GLY A 104 -12.08 -1.84 5.01
N ALA A 105 -13.14 -1.42 4.32
CA ALA A 105 -13.88 -2.28 3.38
C ALA A 105 -12.98 -2.84 2.28
N LYS A 106 -11.89 -2.13 1.96
CA LYS A 106 -10.91 -2.48 0.92
C LYS A 106 -9.56 -2.92 1.48
N CYS A 107 -9.44 -3.13 2.79
CA CYS A 107 -8.21 -3.54 3.47
C CYS A 107 -7.02 -2.60 3.23
N ASP A 108 -7.27 -1.30 3.22
CA ASP A 108 -6.35 -0.27 2.75
C ASP A 108 -5.50 0.38 3.86
N HIS A 109 -5.78 0.09 5.12
CA HIS A 109 -5.06 0.67 6.26
C HIS A 109 -4.97 -0.30 7.44
N CYS A 110 -4.10 -0.03 8.42
CA CYS A 110 -4.09 -0.79 9.65
C CYS A 110 -5.20 -0.30 10.58
N VAL A 111 -5.87 -1.21 11.29
CA VAL A 111 -6.86 -0.81 12.31
C VAL A 111 -6.17 -0.02 13.44
N PRO A 112 -6.90 0.83 14.19
CA PRO A 112 -6.33 1.55 15.33
C PRO A 112 -5.60 0.62 16.30
N GLY A 113 -4.40 1.03 16.73
CA GLY A 113 -3.52 0.20 17.57
C GLY A 113 -2.62 -0.77 16.78
N PHE A 114 -2.65 -0.73 15.45
CA PHE A 114 -1.76 -1.49 14.56
C PHE A 114 -1.06 -0.57 13.54
N TRP A 115 0.04 -1.04 12.97
CA TRP A 115 0.84 -0.30 12.00
C TRP A 115 1.58 -1.23 11.02
N GLY A 116 2.10 -0.66 9.94
CA GLY A 116 3.03 -1.31 9.05
C GLY A 116 2.39 -2.20 7.98
N ILE A 117 1.32 -1.75 7.32
CA ILE A 117 0.72 -2.48 6.19
C ILE A 117 1.76 -2.83 5.10
N HIS A 118 2.72 -1.93 4.86
CA HIS A 118 3.82 -2.14 3.92
C HIS A 118 4.78 -3.29 4.32
N LEU A 119 4.77 -3.73 5.59
CA LEU A 119 5.57 -4.87 6.04
C LEU A 119 4.98 -6.19 5.54
N ILE A 120 3.68 -6.23 5.20
CA ILE A 120 3.04 -7.42 4.63
C ILE A 120 3.66 -7.74 3.27
N ALA A 121 3.93 -6.73 2.45
CA ALA A 121 4.65 -6.87 1.18
C ALA A 121 6.10 -7.39 1.36
N LYS A 122 6.64 -7.33 2.59
CA LYS A 122 7.97 -7.86 2.97
C LYS A 122 7.87 -9.20 3.71
N GLY A 123 6.70 -9.85 3.71
CA GLY A 123 6.49 -11.17 4.30
C GLY A 123 5.87 -11.18 5.70
N ALA A 124 5.44 -10.04 6.25
CA ALA A 124 4.64 -10.05 7.48
C ALA A 124 3.25 -10.65 7.23
N ILE A 125 2.69 -11.33 8.24
CA ILE A 125 1.37 -11.97 8.14
C ILE A 125 0.24 -10.92 8.10
N GLY A 126 0.44 -9.77 8.75
CA GLY A 126 -0.52 -8.69 8.88
C GLY A 126 0.14 -7.42 9.45
N CYS A 127 -0.66 -6.43 9.82
CA CYS A 127 -0.14 -5.27 10.55
C CYS A 127 0.36 -5.69 11.94
N ARG A 128 1.36 -4.96 12.44
CA ARG A 128 1.95 -5.21 13.75
C ARG A 128 1.25 -4.37 14.82
N PRO A 129 1.05 -4.89 16.05
CA PRO A 129 0.51 -4.08 17.13
C PRO A 129 1.45 -2.92 17.45
N CYS A 130 0.87 -1.79 17.85
CA CYS A 130 1.61 -0.58 18.21
C CYS A 130 2.49 -0.81 19.43
N GLY A 131 1.95 -1.41 20.50
CA GLY A 131 2.70 -1.64 21.74
C GLY A 131 3.10 -0.35 22.47
N CYS A 132 2.29 0.70 22.37
CA CYS A 132 2.54 1.95 23.09
C CYS A 132 2.37 1.75 24.60
N SER A 133 3.29 2.30 25.39
CA SER A 133 3.25 2.25 26.85
C SER A 133 1.99 2.95 27.37
N VAL A 134 1.17 2.22 28.11
CA VAL A 134 -0.05 2.76 28.74
C VAL A 134 0.25 3.95 29.68
N PHE A 135 1.46 4.01 30.20
CA PHE A 135 1.88 5.02 31.15
C PHE A 135 2.65 6.17 30.51
N GLY A 136 3.55 5.86 29.56
CA GLY A 136 4.40 6.84 28.91
C GLY A 136 3.84 7.43 27.62
N SER A 137 2.83 6.83 27.01
CA SER A 137 2.16 7.36 25.82
C SER A 137 0.90 8.16 26.17
N SER A 138 0.59 9.16 25.35
CA SER A 138 -0.67 9.93 25.44
C SER A 138 -1.87 9.15 24.89
N ARG A 139 -1.61 8.24 23.94
CA ARG A 139 -2.59 7.36 23.31
C ARG A 139 -1.97 5.98 23.05
N LEU A 140 -2.81 4.99 22.77
CA LEU A 140 -2.38 3.59 22.52
C LEU A 140 -2.24 3.27 21.02
N ASP A 141 -2.77 4.12 20.15
CA ASP A 141 -2.50 4.12 18.73
C ASP A 141 -1.14 4.76 18.41
N CYS A 142 -0.61 4.42 17.24
CA CYS A 142 0.69 4.87 16.77
C CYS A 142 0.61 5.26 15.30
N GLU A 143 1.66 5.93 14.83
CA GLU A 143 1.79 6.29 13.42
C GLU A 143 1.78 5.03 12.53
N GLN A 144 0.85 4.98 11.56
CA GLN A 144 0.58 3.76 10.78
C GLN A 144 1.76 3.26 9.94
N SER A 145 2.69 4.13 9.55
CA SER A 145 3.86 3.76 8.73
C SER A 145 5.07 3.35 9.57
N THR A 146 5.33 4.03 10.69
CA THR A 146 6.55 3.87 11.49
C THR A 146 6.35 3.07 12.78
N GLY A 147 5.11 2.98 13.26
CA GLY A 147 4.78 2.41 14.56
C GLY A 147 5.15 3.29 15.74
N ARG A 148 5.47 4.57 15.52
CA ARG A 148 5.89 5.50 16.57
C ARG A 148 4.70 5.98 17.39
N CYS A 149 4.82 5.85 18.71
CA CYS A 149 3.82 6.31 19.66
C CYS A 149 4.00 7.80 19.99
N GLN A 150 2.90 8.44 20.40
CA GLN A 150 2.96 9.80 20.93
C GLN A 150 3.30 9.76 22.42
N CYS A 151 4.49 10.22 22.79
CA CYS A 151 4.95 10.17 24.17
C CYS A 151 4.46 11.38 24.98
N LYS A 152 4.13 11.12 26.25
CA LYS A 152 3.95 12.15 27.28
C LYS A 152 5.31 12.80 27.60
N ARG A 153 5.27 13.88 28.39
CA ARG A 153 6.49 14.51 28.89
C ARG A 153 7.41 13.51 29.59
N ASP A 154 8.70 13.72 29.38
CA ASP A 154 9.79 12.95 29.99
C ASP A 154 9.83 11.45 29.64
N SER A 155 8.98 11.02 28.69
CA SER A 155 8.96 9.67 28.14
C SER A 155 9.47 9.67 26.69
N PHE A 156 10.24 8.64 26.34
CA PHE A 156 10.98 8.53 25.08
C PHE A 156 10.96 7.12 24.51
N GLY A 157 11.53 6.98 23.32
CA GLY A 157 11.56 5.73 22.56
C GLY A 157 10.38 5.61 21.60
N LEU A 158 10.41 4.58 20.73
CA LEU A 158 9.32 4.33 19.78
C LEU A 158 8.01 3.97 20.47
N LYS A 159 8.09 3.39 21.68
CA LYS A 159 6.97 2.86 22.46
C LYS A 159 6.69 3.65 23.74
N CYS A 160 7.40 4.75 23.97
CA CYS A 160 7.28 5.58 25.18
C CYS A 160 7.43 4.77 26.48
N ASP A 161 8.33 3.80 26.45
CA ASP A 161 8.64 2.88 27.55
C ASP A 161 9.89 3.29 28.32
N THR A 162 10.59 4.33 27.85
CA THR A 162 11.83 4.83 28.45
C THR A 162 11.60 6.20 29.09
N CYS A 163 12.25 6.46 30.22
CA CYS A 163 12.29 7.77 30.88
C CYS A 163 13.73 8.29 30.91
N ASN A 164 13.94 9.54 31.34
CA ASN A 164 15.28 10.05 31.68
C ASN A 164 15.98 9.17 32.73
N ALA A 165 17.33 9.23 32.79
CA ALA A 165 18.15 8.37 33.65
C ALA A 165 17.74 8.38 35.13
N ASP A 166 17.27 9.52 35.64
CA ASP A 166 16.87 9.72 37.05
C ASP A 166 15.37 9.49 37.28
N SER A 167 14.66 8.96 36.30
CA SER A 167 13.22 8.72 36.36
C SER A 167 12.87 7.27 36.05
N VAL A 168 11.72 6.83 36.57
CA VAL A 168 11.15 5.51 36.36
C VAL A 168 9.73 5.66 35.83
N ILE A 169 9.30 4.74 34.97
CA ILE A 169 7.94 4.71 34.48
C ILE A 169 7.00 4.16 35.56
N THR A 170 5.93 4.87 35.84
CA THR A 170 4.95 4.55 36.89
C THR A 170 3.53 4.66 36.33
N ALA A 171 2.51 4.35 37.14
CA ALA A 171 1.12 4.54 36.74
C ALA A 171 0.78 5.97 36.27
N ASN A 172 1.53 6.98 36.74
CA ASN A 172 1.35 8.39 36.40
C ASN A 172 2.30 8.89 35.29
N GLY A 173 3.02 7.99 34.62
CA GLY A 173 4.07 8.33 33.66
C GLY A 173 5.46 8.34 34.30
N CYS A 174 6.39 9.10 33.73
CA CYS A 174 7.76 9.17 34.23
C CYS A 174 7.82 10.01 35.51
N MET A 175 8.26 9.38 36.61
CA MET A 175 8.48 10.04 37.90
C MET A 175 9.94 9.93 38.31
N LYS A 176 10.46 10.95 38.98
CA LYS A 176 11.81 10.92 39.54
C LYS A 176 11.97 9.81 40.57
N LYS A 177 13.15 9.17 40.59
CA LYS A 177 13.46 8.08 41.51
C LYS A 177 13.35 8.51 42.98
N GLU A 178 13.70 9.75 43.28
CA GLU A 178 13.63 10.31 44.64
C GLU A 178 12.20 10.47 45.13
N GLU A 179 11.25 10.66 44.21
CA GLU A 179 9.82 10.83 44.49
C GLU A 179 9.08 9.48 44.51
N PHE A 180 9.69 8.44 43.94
CA PHE A 180 9.11 7.10 43.90
C PHE A 180 9.23 6.40 45.26
N LYS A 181 8.17 6.49 46.07
CA LYS A 181 8.03 5.68 47.29
C LYS A 181 7.46 4.32 46.92
N ALA A 182 8.32 3.30 46.83
CA ALA A 182 7.87 1.92 46.64
C ALA A 182 6.85 1.54 47.75
N PRO A 183 5.74 0.86 47.42
CA PRO A 183 4.79 0.42 48.43
C PRO A 183 5.50 -0.50 49.43
N LYS A 184 5.47 -0.11 50.72
CA LYS A 184 6.10 -0.87 51.83
C LYS A 184 5.41 -2.20 52.14
N TYR A 185 4.55 -2.72 51.27
CA TYR A 185 3.72 -3.90 51.51
C TYR A 185 3.92 -4.97 50.44
N VAL A 186 5.09 -5.61 50.45
CA VAL A 186 5.26 -6.99 49.97
C VAL A 186 6.16 -7.75 50.96
N LEU A 187 5.78 -7.68 52.23
CA LEU A 187 6.12 -8.68 53.25
C LEU A 187 4.76 -9.17 53.75
N PHE A 188 4.60 -10.49 53.89
CA PHE A 188 3.33 -11.24 54.04
C PHE A 188 2.65 -11.62 52.72
N PHE A 189 3.23 -12.59 52.01
CA PHE A 189 2.67 -13.94 51.85
C PHE A 189 3.71 -14.82 51.13
N ALA A 190 4.85 -15.03 51.78
CA ALA A 190 5.69 -16.18 51.48
C ALA A 190 5.21 -17.32 52.39
N SER A 191 4.26 -18.12 51.91
CA SER A 191 4.04 -19.50 52.37
C SER A 191 3.11 -20.22 51.40
N SER A 192 3.63 -21.33 50.85
CA SER A 192 2.93 -22.37 50.09
C SER A 192 2.83 -22.17 48.57
N CYS A 193 3.93 -22.50 47.87
CA CYS A 193 3.79 -23.21 46.59
C CYS A 193 3.11 -24.56 46.87
N ILE A 194 1.81 -24.64 46.61
CA ILE A 194 1.12 -25.93 46.52
C ILE A 194 1.65 -26.61 45.25
N ARG A 195 2.43 -27.68 45.42
CA ARG A 195 2.68 -28.66 44.36
C ARG A 195 1.34 -29.28 43.99
N PHE A 196 0.88 -29.06 42.77
CA PHE A 196 -0.09 -29.96 42.15
C PHE A 196 0.67 -31.19 41.65
N ALA A 197 0.30 -32.35 42.18
CA ALA A 197 0.64 -33.66 41.66
C ALA A 197 -0.26 -33.99 40.46
#